data_AF-A0A0G0QQN5-F1
#
_entry.id   AF-A0A0G0QQN5-F1
#
_cell.length_a   1.000
_cell.length_b   1.000
_cell.length_c   1.000
_cell.angle_alpha   90.00
_cell.angle_beta   90.00
_cell.angle_gamma   90.00
#
_symmetry.space_group_name_H-M   'P 1'
#
loop_
_entity.id
_entity.type
_entity.pdbx_description
1 polymer ?
#
loop_
_entity_poly.entity_id
_entity_poly.type
_entity_poly.pdbx_seq_one_letter_code
_entity_poly.pdbx_strand_id
1 'polypeptide(L)'
;MLREMDLLHNTIHVWYNIKMKELKGKNLIFSIIIEKDSDGYFAECRELQGCYTQGYTYEEVMKNIKEAIELHVKDRIERSDFVVPISNQNQISLTTFSLDIPYHVA
;
A
#
# COMPACT_ATOMS: atom_id res chain seq x y z
N MET A 1 25.92 -28.42 4.13
CA MET A 1 25.53 -27.03 3.83
C MET A 1 24.57 -26.90 2.66
N LEU A 2 24.85 -27.41 1.43
CA LEU A 2 23.90 -27.22 0.30
C LEU A 2 22.55 -27.97 0.43
N ARG A 3 22.53 -29.15 1.05
CA ARG A 3 21.28 -29.95 1.22
C ARG A 3 20.26 -29.35 2.20
N GLU A 4 20.68 -28.48 3.12
CA GLU A 4 19.76 -27.80 4.05
C GLU A 4 19.11 -26.56 3.43
N MET A 5 19.80 -25.90 2.47
CA MET A 5 19.25 -24.75 1.73
C MET A 5 18.12 -25.15 0.76
N ASP A 6 18.14 -26.39 0.24
CA ASP A 6 17.10 -26.92 -0.67
C ASP A 6 15.77 -27.26 0.05
N LEU A 7 15.85 -27.74 1.30
CA LEU A 7 14.65 -28.07 2.09
C LEU A 7 13.88 -26.81 2.53
N LEU A 8 14.60 -25.71 2.79
CA LEU A 8 13.99 -24.42 3.10
C LEU A 8 13.31 -23.81 1.86
N HIS A 9 13.94 -23.87 0.68
CA HIS A 9 13.32 -23.39 -0.56
C HIS A 9 12.02 -24.13 -0.90
N ASN A 10 12.00 -25.47 -0.78
CA ASN A 10 10.78 -26.24 -1.05
C ASN A 10 9.66 -25.88 -0.06
N THR A 11 10.00 -25.66 1.21
CA THR A 11 9.02 -25.27 2.25
C THR A 11 8.45 -23.87 2.02
N ILE A 12 9.30 -22.90 1.63
CA ILE A 12 8.87 -21.53 1.28
C ILE A 12 7.93 -21.55 0.08
N HIS A 13 8.24 -22.32 -0.98
CA HIS A 13 7.37 -22.46 -2.14
C HIS A 13 6.02 -23.10 -1.80
N VAL A 14 5.98 -24.09 -0.93
CA VAL A 14 4.72 -24.71 -0.48
C VAL A 14 3.89 -23.70 0.32
N TRP A 15 4.50 -22.97 1.26
CA TRP A 15 3.83 -21.94 2.05
C TRP A 15 3.27 -20.82 1.17
N TYR A 16 4.08 -20.31 0.23
CA TYR A 16 3.68 -19.29 -0.73
C TYR A 16 2.45 -19.73 -1.53
N ASN A 17 2.46 -20.96 -2.06
CA ASN A 17 1.33 -21.51 -2.82
C ASN A 17 0.06 -21.66 -1.97
N ILE A 18 0.19 -22.04 -0.70
CA ILE A 18 -0.95 -22.14 0.23
C ILE A 18 -1.49 -20.74 0.53
N LYS A 19 -0.63 -19.77 0.84
CA LYS A 19 -1.03 -18.39 1.15
C LYS A 19 -1.67 -17.72 -0.07
N MET A 20 -1.13 -17.94 -1.26
CA MET A 20 -1.70 -17.43 -2.51
C MET A 20 -3.08 -18.04 -2.80
N LYS A 21 -3.30 -19.33 -2.50
CA LYS A 21 -4.64 -19.94 -2.58
C LYS A 21 -5.62 -19.29 -1.59
N GLU A 22 -5.16 -18.92 -0.40
CA GLU A 22 -5.97 -18.24 0.62
C GLU A 22 -6.32 -16.80 0.24
N LEU A 23 -5.39 -16.08 -0.40
CA LEU A 23 -5.60 -14.71 -0.87
C LEU A 23 -6.39 -14.64 -2.18
N LYS A 24 -6.42 -15.72 -2.95
CA LYS A 24 -7.13 -15.79 -4.23
C LYS A 24 -8.62 -15.51 -4.01
N GLY A 25 -9.11 -14.39 -4.56
CA GLY A 25 -10.50 -13.96 -4.44
C GLY A 25 -10.80 -13.05 -3.25
N LYS A 26 -9.80 -12.72 -2.41
CA LYS A 26 -9.95 -11.65 -1.41
C LYS A 26 -9.76 -10.29 -2.06
N ASN A 27 -10.66 -9.35 -1.77
CA ASN A 27 -10.48 -7.95 -2.13
C ASN A 27 -9.67 -7.27 -1.02
N LEU A 28 -8.44 -6.88 -1.32
CA LEU A 28 -7.60 -6.13 -0.40
C LEU A 28 -7.81 -4.64 -0.66
N ILE A 29 -8.20 -3.91 0.38
CA ILE A 29 -8.40 -2.47 0.33
C ILE A 29 -7.29 -1.82 1.14
N PHE A 30 -6.65 -0.82 0.54
CA PHE A 30 -5.58 -0.03 1.14
C PHE A 30 -5.99 1.43 1.20
N SER A 31 -5.78 2.06 2.35
CA SER A 31 -6.07 3.47 2.58
C SER A 31 -4.85 4.29 2.17
N ILE A 32 -5.01 5.09 1.13
CA ILE A 32 -3.94 5.95 0.61
C ILE A 32 -4.24 7.40 0.99
N ILE A 33 -3.26 8.05 1.60
CA ILE A 33 -3.27 9.50 1.82
C ILE A 33 -2.38 10.11 0.74
N ILE A 34 -2.89 11.15 0.08
CA ILE A 34 -2.16 11.90 -0.95
C ILE A 34 -2.17 13.36 -0.59
N GLU A 35 -0.99 13.94 -0.53
CA GLU A 35 -0.78 15.34 -0.16
C GLU A 35 -0.13 16.06 -1.33
N LYS A 36 -0.64 17.26 -1.63
CA LYS A 36 0.02 18.17 -2.57
C LYS A 36 1.17 18.85 -1.84
N ASP A 37 2.37 18.73 -2.40
CA ASP A 37 3.57 19.44 -1.97
C ASP A 37 3.90 20.59 -2.96
N SER A 38 4.90 21.42 -2.65
CA SER A 38 5.31 22.59 -3.45
C SER A 38 5.50 22.26 -4.93
N ASP A 39 6.20 21.16 -5.20
CA ASP A 39 6.64 20.79 -6.55
C ASP A 39 6.01 19.48 -7.07
N GLY A 40 5.08 18.90 -6.32
CA GLY A 40 4.52 17.59 -6.69
C GLY A 40 3.49 17.07 -5.71
N TYR A 41 3.43 15.76 -5.58
CA TYR A 41 2.54 15.03 -4.70
C TYR A 41 3.32 13.97 -3.93
N PHE A 42 2.93 13.77 -2.69
CA PHE A 42 3.39 12.71 -1.82
C PHE A 42 2.22 11.75 -1.56
N ALA A 43 2.50 10.44 -1.49
CA ALA A 43 1.51 9.45 -1.10
C ALA A 43 2.05 8.45 -0.08
N GLU A 44 1.18 8.04 0.84
CA GLU A 44 1.47 6.99 1.82
C GLU A 44 0.33 5.97 1.94
N CYS A 45 0.69 4.70 2.16
CA CYS A 45 -0.25 3.64 2.49
C CYS A 45 -0.27 3.38 4.00
N ARG A 46 -1.43 3.58 4.64
CA ARG A 46 -1.56 3.48 6.10
C ARG A 46 -1.33 2.08 6.65
N GLU A 47 -1.71 1.06 5.88
CA GLU A 47 -1.61 -0.34 6.29
C GLU A 47 -0.20 -0.92 6.09
N LEU A 48 0.64 -0.27 5.26
CA LEU A 48 1.98 -0.72 4.92
C LEU A 48 3.02 0.28 5.39
N GLN A 49 3.49 0.11 6.63
CA GLN A 49 4.57 0.92 7.19
C GLN A 49 5.78 0.96 6.23
N GLY A 50 6.26 2.17 5.94
CA GLY A 50 7.38 2.40 5.04
C GLY A 50 7.00 2.50 3.55
N CYS A 51 5.72 2.33 3.20
CA CYS A 51 5.25 2.40 1.82
C CYS A 51 4.88 3.85 1.46
N TYR A 52 5.86 4.56 0.92
CA TYR A 52 5.77 5.96 0.52
C TYR A 52 6.19 6.14 -0.92
N THR A 53 5.55 7.05 -1.64
CA THR A 53 5.98 7.45 -2.99
C THR A 53 5.77 8.94 -3.21
N GLN A 54 6.40 9.45 -4.26
CA GLN A 54 6.26 10.82 -4.73
C GLN A 54 6.07 10.83 -6.25
N GLY A 55 5.52 11.92 -6.78
CA GLY A 55 5.38 12.17 -8.20
C GLY A 55 5.10 13.65 -8.48
N TYR A 56 5.38 14.11 -9.70
CA TYR A 56 5.10 15.50 -10.09
C TYR A 56 3.61 15.73 -10.33
N THR A 57 2.89 14.70 -10.80
CA THR A 57 1.44 14.74 -11.01
C THR A 57 0.70 13.78 -10.08
N TYR A 58 -0.59 14.04 -9.92
CA TYR A 58 -1.48 13.17 -9.13
C TYR A 58 -1.54 11.76 -9.72
N GLU A 59 -1.59 11.63 -11.05
CA GLU A 59 -1.62 10.35 -11.75
C GLU A 59 -0.31 9.57 -11.57
N GLU A 60 0.82 10.27 -11.59
CA GLU A 60 2.14 9.67 -11.37
C GLU A 60 2.25 9.10 -9.95
N VAL A 61 1.93 9.90 -8.92
CA VAL A 61 2.03 9.42 -7.53
C VAL A 61 1.07 8.26 -7.27
N MET A 62 -0.13 8.29 -7.87
CA MET A 62 -1.12 7.21 -7.78
C MET A 62 -0.63 5.91 -8.43
N LYS A 63 0.03 6.02 -9.59
CA LYS A 63 0.65 4.86 -10.23
C LYS A 63 1.78 4.30 -9.36
N ASN A 64 2.66 5.18 -8.88
CA ASN A 64 3.82 4.80 -8.08
C ASN A 64 3.42 4.10 -6.79
N ILE A 65 2.45 4.65 -6.04
CA ILE A 65 2.01 4.04 -4.77
C ILE A 65 1.37 2.68 -4.99
N LYS A 66 0.61 2.50 -6.09
CA LYS A 66 0.03 1.20 -6.44
C LYS A 66 1.12 0.15 -6.69
N GLU A 67 2.13 0.47 -7.50
CA GLU A 67 3.26 -0.43 -7.78
C GLU A 67 4.06 -0.75 -6.51
N ALA A 68 4.28 0.25 -5.64
CA ALA A 68 4.95 0.07 -4.37
C ALA A 68 4.18 -0.89 -3.44
N ILE A 69 2.85 -0.77 -3.36
CA ILE A 69 1.99 -1.69 -2.59
C ILE A 69 2.09 -3.11 -3.14
N GLU A 70 2.01 -3.28 -4.47
CA GLU A 70 2.11 -4.59 -5.11
C GLU A 70 3.44 -5.28 -4.79
N LEU A 71 4.56 -4.56 -4.88
CA LEU A 71 5.88 -5.06 -4.53
C LEU A 71 6.01 -5.39 -3.04
N HIS A 72 5.52 -4.51 -2.17
CA HIS A 72 5.61 -4.67 -0.72
C HIS A 72 4.77 -5.85 -0.22
N VAL A 73 3.56 -6.02 -0.75
CA VAL A 73 2.71 -7.19 -0.46
C VAL A 73 3.41 -8.47 -0.92
N LYS A 74 3.98 -8.47 -2.12
CA LYS A 74 4.70 -9.64 -2.65
C LYS A 74 5.89 -10.03 -1.78
N ASP A 75 6.76 -9.08 -1.42
CA ASP A 75 7.92 -9.33 -0.54
C ASP A 75 7.47 -9.88 0.82
N ARG A 76 6.41 -9.33 1.40
CA ARG A 76 5.87 -9.82 2.68
C ARG A 76 5.28 -11.23 2.60
N ILE A 77 4.64 -11.57 1.48
CA ILE A 77 4.16 -12.94 1.26
C ILE A 77 5.37 -13.87 1.14
N GLU A 78 6.39 -13.52 0.36
CA GLU A 78 7.60 -14.36 0.21
C GLU A 78 8.33 -14.58 1.55
N ARG A 79 8.32 -13.58 2.45
CA ARG A 79 8.90 -13.66 3.80
C ARG A 79 8.02 -14.34 4.84
N SER A 80 6.81 -14.75 4.47
CA SER A 80 5.82 -15.33 5.39
C SER A 80 5.36 -14.40 6.52
N ASP A 81 5.46 -13.08 6.34
CA ASP A 81 5.08 -12.06 7.34
C ASP A 81 3.86 -11.20 6.90
N PHE A 82 3.24 -11.56 5.77
CA PHE A 82 2.08 -10.83 5.27
C PHE A 82 0.83 -11.02 6.13
N VAL A 83 0.39 -9.93 6.74
CA VAL A 83 -0.88 -9.80 7.43
C VAL A 83 -1.89 -9.13 6.49
N VAL A 84 -3.03 -9.78 6.30
CA VAL A 84 -4.13 -9.21 5.51
C VAL A 84 -4.60 -7.92 6.19
N PRO A 85 -4.56 -6.76 5.51
CA PRO A 85 -5.10 -5.54 6.09
C PRO A 85 -6.57 -5.77 6.42
N ILE A 86 -6.96 -5.47 7.67
CA ILE A 86 -8.35 -5.55 8.12
C ILE A 86 -9.06 -4.37 7.47
N SER A 87 -9.53 -4.56 6.23
CA SER A 87 -10.41 -3.59 5.59
C SER A 87 -11.73 -3.62 6.35
N ASN A 88 -11.87 -2.75 7.35
CA ASN A 88 -13.19 -2.43 7.87
C ASN A 88 -14.00 -1.94 6.66
N GLN A 89 -15.11 -2.60 6.36
CA GLN A 89 -16.00 -2.29 5.23
C GLN A 89 -16.72 -0.94 5.37
N ASN A 90 -16.16 0.00 6.14
CA ASN A 90 -16.69 1.32 6.33
C ASN A 90 -16.14 2.22 5.22
N GLN A 91 -17.02 2.77 4.39
CA GLN A 91 -16.65 3.82 3.45
C GLN A 91 -16.07 5.01 4.22
N ILE A 92 -14.80 5.33 3.96
CA ILE A 92 -14.17 6.56 4.45
C ILE A 92 -14.19 7.54 3.27
N SER A 93 -14.97 8.62 3.38
CA SER A 93 -14.90 9.75 2.45
C SER A 93 -13.99 10.81 3.06
N LEU A 94 -12.84 11.06 2.45
CA LEU A 94 -12.00 12.20 2.76
C LEU A 94 -12.43 13.36 1.84
N THR A 95 -12.91 14.44 2.44
CA THR A 95 -13.37 15.62 1.69
C THR A 95 -12.73 16.87 2.28
N THR A 96 -11.92 17.56 1.47
CA THR A 96 -11.34 18.85 1.81
C THR A 96 -12.17 19.95 1.18
N PHE A 97 -12.54 20.98 1.94
CA PHE A 97 -13.11 22.21 1.41
C PHE A 97 -12.21 23.39 1.81
N SER A 98 -11.99 24.31 0.88
CA SER A 98 -11.35 25.59 1.16
C SER A 98 -12.44 26.67 1.27
N LEU A 99 -12.35 27.52 2.29
CA LEU A 99 -13.20 28.70 2.43
C LEU A 99 -12.32 29.94 2.40
N ASP A 100 -12.54 30.79 1.39
CA ASP A 100 -11.92 32.11 1.34
C ASP A 100 -12.75 33.09 2.18
N ILE A 101 -12.19 33.54 3.32
CA ILE A 101 -12.85 34.54 4.17
C ILE A 101 -12.49 35.93 3.64
N PRO A 102 -13.46 36.79 3.26
CA PRO A 102 -13.17 38.14 2.82
C PRO A 102 -12.63 38.98 4.00
N TYR A 103 -11.57 39.75 3.74
CA TYR A 103 -11.12 40.79 4.67
C TYR A 103 -12.15 41.92 4.72
N HIS A 104 -12.79 42.13 5.87
CA HIS A 104 -13.49 43.39 6.12
C HIS A 104 -12.47 44.47 6.44
N VAL A 105 -12.36 45.45 5.54
CA VAL A 105 -11.69 46.73 5.83
C VAL A 105 -12.75 47.60 6.53
N ALA A 106 -12.53 47.90 7.80
CA ALA A 106 -13.32 48.86 8.57
C ALA A 106 -12.92 50.30 8.20
#